data_AF-A0AAV3A293-F1
#
_entry.id   AF-A0AAV3A293-F1
#
_cell.length_a   1.000
_cell.length_b   1.000
_cell.length_c   1.000
_cell.angle_alpha   90.00
_cell.angle_beta   90.00
_cell.angle_gamma   90.00
#
_symmetry.space_group_name_H-M   'P 1'
#
loop_
_entity.id
_entity.type
_entity.pdbx_description
1 polymer ?
#
loop_
_entity_poly.entity_id
_entity_poly.type
_entity_poly.pdbx_seq_one_letter_code
_entity_poly.pdbx_strand_id
1 'polypeptide(L)'
;MLIKAKLSSPESDAIDRKALIQQFNHLNHMNPDSFEPQDLDMLIRAATKDLENFDKERHDEFKRYEMMKEHERREYLKTLNEEQKKEEEARYEEMKKKHKDHPKINHPVSR
;
A
#
# COMPACT_ATOMS: atom_id res chain seq x y z
N MET A 1 3.36 0.91 -19.73
CA MET A 1 3.68 1.22 -21.15
C MET A 1 4.32 0.03 -21.91
N LEU A 2 3.98 -1.23 -21.57
CA LEU A 2 4.51 -2.42 -22.27
C LEU A 2 3.56 -2.99 -23.34
N ILE A 3 2.26 -2.69 -23.24
CA ILE A 3 1.23 -3.27 -24.12
C ILE A 3 1.26 -2.64 -25.53
N LYS A 4 1.50 -1.32 -25.63
CA LYS A 4 1.54 -0.62 -26.94
C LYS A 4 2.71 -1.06 -27.85
N ALA A 5 3.81 -1.54 -27.28
CA ALA A 5 4.98 -1.97 -28.06
C ALA A 5 4.83 -3.38 -28.67
N LYS A 6 3.90 -4.20 -28.16
CA LYS A 6 3.74 -5.59 -28.61
C LYS A 6 2.63 -5.77 -29.66
N LEU A 7 1.68 -4.84 -29.76
CA LEU A 7 0.59 -4.87 -30.74
C LEU A 7 0.99 -4.47 -32.18
N SER A 8 2.19 -3.92 -32.41
CA SER A 8 2.59 -3.41 -33.73
C SER A 8 3.40 -4.40 -34.57
N SER A 9 3.49 -5.69 -34.18
CA SER A 9 4.20 -6.70 -34.95
C SER A 9 3.21 -7.55 -35.76
N PRO A 10 3.31 -7.56 -37.11
CA PRO A 10 2.38 -8.27 -38.00
C PRO A 10 2.52 -9.80 -37.98
N GLU A 11 3.41 -10.38 -37.16
CA GLU A 11 3.56 -11.84 -36.97
C GLU A 11 3.06 -12.31 -35.58
N SER A 12 2.08 -11.61 -34.98
CA SER A 12 1.60 -11.89 -33.61
C SER A 12 0.14 -12.34 -33.51
N ASP A 13 -0.49 -12.68 -34.64
CA ASP A 13 -1.92 -13.06 -34.72
C ASP A 13 -2.29 -14.37 -33.98
N ALA A 14 -1.31 -15.05 -33.38
CA ALA A 14 -1.53 -16.24 -32.56
C ALA A 14 -1.02 -16.09 -31.12
N ILE A 15 -1.04 -14.88 -30.54
CA ILE A 15 -1.13 -14.81 -29.07
C ILE A 15 -2.48 -15.44 -28.72
N ASP A 16 -2.44 -16.66 -28.15
CA ASP A 16 -3.65 -17.39 -27.76
C ASP A 16 -4.49 -16.49 -26.84
N ARG A 17 -5.57 -15.94 -27.43
CA ARG A 17 -6.45 -14.99 -26.77
C ARG A 17 -7.02 -15.58 -25.48
N LYS A 18 -7.20 -16.91 -25.42
CA LYS A 18 -7.62 -17.63 -24.21
C LYS A 18 -6.53 -17.63 -23.15
N ALA A 19 -5.28 -17.88 -23.53
CA ALA A 19 -4.14 -17.81 -22.61
C ALA A 19 -3.94 -16.39 -22.05
N LEU A 20 -4.18 -15.35 -22.85
CA LEU A 20 -4.13 -13.96 -22.40
C LEU A 20 -5.26 -13.63 -21.41
N ILE A 21 -6.49 -14.07 -21.71
CA ILE A 21 -7.64 -13.87 -20.81
C ILE A 21 -7.43 -14.61 -19.48
N GLN A 22 -6.80 -15.79 -19.51
CA GLN A 22 -6.44 -16.54 -18.31
C GLN A 22 -5.48 -15.80 -17.37
N GLN A 23 -4.67 -14.87 -17.89
CA GLN A 23 -3.77 -14.04 -17.06
C GLN A 23 -4.52 -12.96 -16.28
N PHE A 24 -5.73 -12.58 -16.70
CA PHE A 24 -6.52 -11.55 -16.05
C PHE A 24 -7.58 -12.19 -15.16
N ASN A 25 -7.42 -11.98 -13.86
CA ASN A 25 -8.35 -12.48 -12.84
C ASN A 25 -9.70 -11.76 -12.82
N HIS A 26 -9.88 -10.71 -13.62
CA HIS A 26 -11.08 -9.89 -13.67
C HIS A 26 -11.90 -10.04 -14.97
N LEU A 27 -11.55 -11.02 -15.81
CA LEU A 27 -12.28 -11.35 -17.02
C LEU A 27 -12.83 -12.78 -16.92
N ASN A 28 -14.02 -13.01 -17.46
CA ASN A 28 -14.65 -14.32 -17.48
C ASN A 28 -14.06 -15.19 -18.60
N HIS A 29 -13.37 -16.28 -18.21
CA HIS A 29 -12.71 -17.17 -19.16
C HIS A 29 -13.68 -18.07 -19.93
N MET A 30 -14.93 -18.16 -19.48
CA MET A 30 -15.99 -18.97 -20.12
C MET A 30 -16.71 -18.23 -21.25
N ASN A 31 -16.61 -16.89 -21.30
CA ASN A 31 -17.16 -16.06 -22.38
C ASN A 31 -16.12 -15.03 -22.85
N PRO A 32 -15.11 -15.44 -23.64
CA PRO A 32 -13.98 -14.58 -24.02
C PRO A 32 -14.33 -13.53 -25.08
N ASP A 33 -15.53 -13.58 -25.65
CA ASP A 33 -15.91 -12.81 -26.83
C ASP A 33 -16.59 -11.47 -26.49
N SER A 34 -17.01 -11.28 -25.23
CA SER A 34 -17.75 -10.11 -24.75
C SER A 34 -17.27 -9.69 -23.36
N PHE A 35 -17.42 -8.40 -23.03
CA PHE A 35 -17.21 -7.88 -21.67
C PHE A 35 -18.57 -7.66 -21.01
N GLU A 36 -18.84 -8.42 -19.95
CA GLU A 36 -20.13 -8.46 -19.28
C GLU A 36 -20.14 -7.63 -17.99
N PRO A 37 -21.33 -7.28 -17.44
CA PRO A 37 -21.42 -6.57 -16.16
C PRO A 37 -20.70 -7.27 -14.99
N GLN A 38 -20.59 -8.61 -15.03
CA GLN A 38 -19.83 -9.38 -14.04
C GLN A 38 -18.32 -9.12 -14.12
N ASP A 39 -17.78 -8.93 -15.33
CA ASP A 39 -16.37 -8.58 -15.54
C ASP A 39 -16.07 -7.18 -14.97
N LEU A 40 -17.03 -6.26 -15.09
CA LEU A 40 -16.94 -4.94 -14.47
C LEU A 40 -16.85 -5.03 -12.95
N ASP A 41 -17.71 -5.82 -12.31
CA ASP A 41 -17.66 -6.03 -10.86
C ASP A 41 -16.33 -6.66 -10.42
N MET A 42 -15.84 -7.64 -11.18
CA MET A 42 -14.54 -8.27 -10.91
C MET A 42 -13.37 -7.29 -11.10
N LEU A 43 -13.44 -6.43 -12.11
CA LEU A 43 -12.44 -5.39 -12.36
C LEU A 43 -12.41 -4.36 -11.24
N ILE A 44 -13.57 -3.89 -10.79
CA ILE A 44 -13.66 -2.93 -9.67
C ILE A 44 -13.05 -3.55 -8.41
N ARG A 45 -13.40 -4.80 -8.08
CA ARG A 45 -12.83 -5.49 -6.91
C ARG A 45 -11.32 -5.68 -7.01
N ALA A 46 -10.83 -6.08 -8.18
CA ALA A 46 -9.39 -6.23 -8.41
C ALA A 46 -8.67 -4.89 -8.24
N ALA A 47 -9.19 -3.81 -8.84
CA ALA A 47 -8.62 -2.48 -8.72
C ALA A 47 -8.63 -1.96 -7.28
N THR A 48 -9.73 -2.15 -6.54
CA THR A 48 -9.80 -1.77 -5.12
C THR A 48 -8.78 -2.54 -4.29
N LYS A 49 -8.66 -3.86 -4.50
CA LYS A 49 -7.66 -4.68 -3.82
C LYS A 49 -6.24 -4.25 -4.15
N ASP A 50 -5.96 -3.92 -5.41
CA ASP A 50 -4.65 -3.43 -5.83
C ASP A 50 -4.33 -2.07 -5.21
N LEU A 51 -5.31 -1.17 -5.08
CA LEU A 51 -5.14 0.12 -4.39
C LEU A 51 -4.91 -0.06 -2.88
N GLU A 52 -5.64 -0.95 -2.22
CA GLU A 52 -5.45 -1.26 -0.80
C GLU A 52 -4.06 -1.86 -0.53
N ASN A 53 -3.57 -2.70 -1.45
CA ASN A 53 -2.27 -3.34 -1.33
C ASN A 53 -1.12 -2.51 -1.93
N PHE A 54 -1.41 -1.43 -2.66
CA PHE A 54 -0.41 -0.58 -3.31
C PHE A 54 0.65 -0.09 -2.32
N ASP A 55 0.23 0.12 -1.07
CA ASP A 55 1.10 0.62 -0.02
C ASP A 55 1.42 -0.36 1.11
N LYS A 56 1.18 -1.65 0.87
CA LYS A 56 1.37 -2.67 1.90
C LYS A 56 2.84 -2.77 2.34
N GLU A 57 3.78 -2.71 1.40
CA GLU A 57 5.21 -2.79 1.70
C GLU A 57 5.66 -1.61 2.58
N ARG A 58 5.27 -0.38 2.23
CA ARG A 58 5.57 0.81 3.03
C ARG A 58 4.92 0.74 4.41
N HIS A 59 3.70 0.22 4.51
CA HIS A 59 3.03 0.02 5.80
C HIS A 59 3.82 -0.96 6.68
N ASP A 60 4.23 -2.09 6.12
CA ASP A 60 4.99 -3.11 6.83
C ASP A 60 6.40 -2.61 7.21
N GLU A 61 7.05 -1.83 6.35
CA GLU A 61 8.32 -1.14 6.63
C GLU A 61 8.18 -0.13 7.76
N PHE A 62 7.17 0.74 7.69
CA PHE A 62 6.87 1.71 8.73
C PHE A 62 6.62 1.03 10.07
N LYS A 63 5.85 -0.07 10.08
CA LYS A 63 5.59 -0.87 11.27
C LYS A 63 6.89 -1.44 11.85
N ARG A 64 7.76 -2.04 11.03
CA ARG A 64 9.06 -2.56 11.46
C ARG A 64 9.95 -1.45 12.02
N TYR A 65 9.99 -0.32 11.33
CA TYR A 65 10.77 0.84 11.76
C TYR A 65 10.31 1.37 13.12
N GLU A 66 9.01 1.59 13.32
CA GLU A 66 8.48 2.08 14.60
C GLU A 66 8.70 1.09 15.74
N MET A 67 8.59 -0.23 15.48
CA MET A 67 8.94 -1.26 16.46
C MET A 67 10.42 -1.23 16.85
N MET A 68 11.33 -1.13 15.87
CA MET A 68 12.77 -1.06 16.13
C MET A 68 13.14 0.21 16.89
N LYS A 69 12.58 1.35 16.49
CA LYS A 69 12.80 2.64 17.15
C LYS A 69 12.36 2.63 18.62
N GLU A 70 11.19 2.07 18.92
CA GLU A 70 10.72 1.95 20.30
C GLU A 70 11.55 0.94 21.11
N HIS A 71 12.00 -0.16 20.48
CA HIS A 71 12.90 -1.11 21.12
C HIS A 71 14.23 -0.45 21.50
N GLU A 72 14.88 0.25 20.57
CA GLU A 72 16.12 1.01 20.82
C GLU A 72 15.93 2.05 21.92
N ARG A 73 14.80 2.77 21.92
CA ARG A 73 14.46 3.73 22.98
C ARG A 73 14.42 3.07 24.35
N ARG A 74 13.78 1.91 24.46
CA ARG A 74 13.69 1.16 25.73
C ARG A 74 15.04 0.66 26.21
N GLU A 75 15.86 0.14 25.29
CA GLU A 75 17.22 -0.28 25.62
C GLU A 75 18.07 0.90 26.09
N TYR A 76 17.96 2.05 25.43
CA TYR A 76 18.62 3.28 25.86
C TYR A 76 18.15 3.75 27.24
N LEU A 77 16.85 3.74 27.52
CA LEU A 77 16.35 4.13 28.85
C LEU A 77 16.89 3.21 29.97
N LYS A 78 17.16 1.92 29.68
CA LYS A 78 17.76 1.01 30.66
C LYS A 78 19.20 1.38 31.04
N THR A 79 19.94 2.08 30.18
CA THR A 79 21.33 2.46 30.46
C THR A 79 21.47 3.75 31.28
N LEU A 80 20.36 4.49 31.46
CA LEU A 80 20.34 5.77 32.17
C LEU A 80 20.07 5.64 33.67
N ASN A 81 20.42 6.68 34.43
CA ASN A 81 20.06 6.83 35.84
C ASN A 81 18.61 7.34 36.01
N GLU A 82 18.02 7.19 37.19
CA GLU A 82 16.61 7.53 37.46
C GLU A 82 16.24 9.00 37.17
N GLU A 83 17.13 9.96 37.44
CA GLU A 83 16.89 11.38 37.10
C GLU A 83 16.90 11.60 35.59
N GLN A 84 17.88 11.01 34.88
CA GLN A 84 18.02 11.12 33.43
C GLN A 84 16.86 10.42 32.69
N LYS A 85 16.37 9.28 33.21
CA LYS A 85 15.19 8.60 32.66
C LYS A 85 13.96 9.50 32.70
N LYS A 86 13.70 10.15 33.84
CA LYS A 86 12.55 11.06 33.99
C LYS A 86 12.63 12.25 33.04
N GLU A 87 13.82 12.81 32.87
CA GLU A 87 14.03 13.92 31.93
C GLU A 87 13.77 13.49 30.48
N GLU A 88 14.29 12.34 30.05
CA GLU A 88 14.06 11.87 28.68
C GLU A 88 12.63 11.40 28.42
N GLU A 89 11.95 10.81 29.41
CA GLU A 89 10.54 10.50 29.30
C GLU A 89 9.69 11.76 29.13
N ALA A 90 9.95 12.80 29.92
CA ALA A 90 9.26 14.09 29.81
C ALA A 90 9.49 14.75 28.43
N ARG A 91 10.74 14.74 27.94
CA ARG A 91 11.08 15.24 26.61
C ARG A 91 10.35 14.46 25.50
N TYR A 92 10.30 13.13 25.61
CA TYR A 92 9.60 12.28 24.65
C TYR A 92 8.09 12.54 24.64
N GLU A 93 7.46 12.71 25.81
CA GLU A 93 6.04 13.08 25.91
C GLU A 93 5.76 14.46 25.29
N GLU A 94 6.63 15.44 25.52
CA GLU A 94 6.49 16.77 24.93
C GLU A 94 6.57 16.71 23.39
N MET A 95 7.53 15.95 22.84
CA MET A 95 7.62 15.71 21.40
C MET A 95 6.35 15.06 20.88
N LYS A 96 5.83 14.04 21.57
CA LYS A 96 4.58 13.35 21.17
C LYS A 96 3.38 14.29 21.20
N LYS A 97 3.30 15.20 22.18
CA LYS A 97 2.25 16.21 22.26
C LYS A 97 2.34 17.19 21.08
N LYS A 98 3.54 17.71 20.79
CA LYS A 98 3.78 18.59 19.63
C LYS A 98 3.38 17.95 18.30
N HIS A 99 3.63 16.64 18.12
CA HIS A 99 3.22 15.93 16.90
C HIS A 99 1.71 15.72 16.81
N LYS A 100 1.01 15.58 17.95
CA LYS A 100 -0.46 15.49 17.99
C LYS A 100 -1.13 16.85 17.78
N ASP A 101 -0.48 17.92 18.23
CA ASP A 101 -0.93 19.31 18.06
C ASP A 101 -0.63 19.81 16.64
N HIS A 102 -1.25 19.17 15.64
CA HIS A 102 -1.26 19.67 14.27
C HIS A 102 -2.66 20.26 13.93
N PRO A 103 -2.73 21.33 13.12
CA PRO A 103 -4.01 21.85 12.66
C PRO A 103 -4.76 20.79 11.83
N LYS A 104 -6.09 20.86 11.82
CA LYS A 104 -6.92 19.99 10.97
C LYS A 104 -6.61 20.29 9.51
N ILE A 105 -5.99 19.35 8.80
CA ILE A 105 -5.70 19.47 7.37
C ILE A 105 -6.97 19.04 6.61
N ASN A 106 -7.52 19.95 5.81
CA ASN A 106 -8.65 19.64 4.94
C ASN A 106 -8.17 18.76 3.78
N HIS A 107 -8.52 17.47 3.79
CA HIS A 107 -8.26 16.59 2.68
C HIS A 107 -9.20 16.93 1.50
N PRO A 108 -8.72 16.87 0.24
CA PRO A 108 -9.48 17.26 -0.94
C PRO A 108 -10.73 16.39 -1.21
N VAL A 109 -11.00 15.37 -0.40
CA VAL A 109 -12.22 14.54 -0.43
C VAL A 109 -12.86 14.55 0.96
N SER A 110 -13.18 15.75 1.46
CA SER A 110 -14.09 15.92 2.60
C SER A 110 -15.25 16.80 2.16
N ARG A 111 -16.30 16.15 1.64
CA ARG A 111 -17.66 16.69 1.54
C ARG A 111 -18.59 15.78 2.32
#